data_AF-A0A9P6ALD0-F1
#
_entry.id   AF-A0A9P6ALD0-F1
#
_cell.length_a   1.000
_cell.length_b   1.000
_cell.length_c   1.000
_cell.angle_alpha   90.00
_cell.angle_beta   90.00
_cell.angle_gamma   90.00
#
_symmetry.space_group_name_H-M   'P 1'
#
loop_
_entity.id
_entity.type
_entity.pdbx_description
1 polymer ?
#
loop_
_entity_poly.entity_id
_entity_poly.type
_entity_poly.pdbx_seq_one_letter_code
_entity_poly.pdbx_strand_id
1 'polypeptide(L)'
;SAFDSNTFVYNCAQAEGIQKKKVLNSNPELRWDRWCMDQFNCNGMLQLTIHDSHPDIVHLTLAHDVHHIPYCKISLTDMVKDLIRNRKNSVPQEIWKEIMQSEVGAEFTHAQVYSEWVRINQNSW
;
A
#
# COMPACT_ATOMS: atom_id res chain seq x y z
N SER A 1 -25.90 -32.91 -4.14
CA SER A 1 -24.82 -32.30 -4.92
C SER A 1 -24.44 -31.00 -4.24
N ALA A 2 -23.24 -30.91 -3.66
CA ALA A 2 -22.74 -29.62 -3.22
C ALA A 2 -22.48 -28.80 -4.49
N PHE A 3 -23.18 -27.67 -4.65
CA PHE A 3 -22.82 -26.71 -5.68
C PHE A 3 -21.57 -26.01 -5.17
N ASP A 4 -20.41 -26.48 -5.64
CA ASP A 4 -19.16 -25.82 -5.32
C ASP A 4 -19.21 -24.40 -5.91
N SER A 5 -18.87 -23.44 -5.06
CA SER A 5 -18.80 -22.03 -5.40
C SER A 5 -17.57 -21.44 -4.74
N ASN A 6 -16.87 -20.61 -5.50
CA ASN A 6 -15.67 -19.95 -5.03
C ASN A 6 -16.05 -18.53 -4.61
N THR A 7 -15.77 -18.20 -3.34
CA THR A 7 -16.04 -16.88 -2.79
C THR A 7 -14.74 -16.16 -2.45
N PHE A 8 -14.59 -14.95 -2.97
CA PHE A 8 -13.47 -14.05 -2.72
C PHE A 8 -13.97 -12.86 -1.93
N VAL A 9 -13.31 -12.55 -0.82
CA VAL A 9 -13.68 -11.43 0.06
C VAL A 9 -12.52 -10.44 0.12
N TYR A 10 -12.82 -9.18 -0.21
CA TYR A 10 -11.91 -8.06 -0.11
C TYR A 10 -12.48 -7.08 0.92
N ASN A 11 -11.63 -6.52 1.76
CA ASN A 11 -12.03 -5.53 2.75
C ASN A 11 -11.45 -4.16 2.41
N CYS A 12 -12.10 -3.10 2.89
CA CYS A 12 -11.61 -1.75 2.74
C CYS A 12 -10.25 -1.58 3.44
N ALA A 13 -9.28 -0.98 2.74
CA ALA A 13 -7.92 -0.78 3.24
C ALA A 13 -7.84 0.15 4.47
N GLN A 14 -8.90 0.93 4.69
CA GLN A 14 -9.05 1.85 5.83
C GLN A 14 -10.06 1.33 6.87
N ALA A 15 -10.55 0.09 6.75
CA ALA A 15 -11.39 -0.51 7.79
C ALA A 15 -10.58 -0.69 9.08
N GLU A 16 -11.15 -0.25 10.20
CA GLU A 16 -10.57 -0.44 11.53
C GLU A 16 -10.35 -1.93 11.83
N GLY A 17 -9.24 -2.26 12.49
CA GLY A 17 -8.93 -3.64 12.90
C GLY A 17 -8.30 -4.54 11.85
N ILE A 18 -8.24 -4.14 10.58
CA ILE A 18 -7.62 -4.93 9.50
C ILE A 18 -6.11 -4.71 9.40
N GLN A 19 -5.60 -3.54 9.80
CA GLN A 19 -4.16 -3.30 9.79
C GLN A 19 -3.46 -4.00 10.97
N LYS A 20 -2.43 -4.78 10.64
CA LYS A 20 -1.50 -5.32 11.65
C LYS A 20 -0.80 -4.15 12.33
N LYS A 21 -0.79 -4.13 13.67
CA LYS A 21 -0.01 -3.16 14.46
C LYS A 21 1.44 -3.16 13.97
N LYS A 22 1.92 -2.04 13.43
CA LYS A 22 3.34 -1.87 13.13
C LYS A 22 4.11 -1.87 14.45
N VAL A 23 5.12 -2.73 14.57
CA VAL A 23 6.10 -2.63 15.65
C VAL A 23 6.99 -1.44 15.32
N LEU A 24 6.81 -0.34 16.03
CA LEU A 24 7.60 0.88 15.85
C LEU A 24 8.81 0.85 16.78
N ASN A 25 9.93 1.41 16.31
CA ASN A 25 11.10 1.65 17.16
C ASN A 25 10.69 2.54 18.35
N SER A 26 11.12 2.23 19.56
CA SER A 26 10.80 3.02 20.77
C SER A 26 11.30 4.46 20.67
N ASN A 27 12.43 4.73 20.00
CA ASN A 27 12.93 6.08 19.73
C ASN A 27 12.19 6.72 18.52
N PRO A 28 11.43 7.81 18.71
CA PRO A 28 10.71 8.49 17.63
C PRO A 28 11.59 9.09 16.53
N GLU A 29 12.84 9.45 16.84
CA GLU A 29 13.78 10.02 15.86
C GLU A 29 14.27 8.98 14.84
N LEU A 30 14.22 7.70 15.21
CA LEU A 30 14.57 6.57 14.34
C LEU A 30 13.36 6.04 13.56
N ARG A 31 12.17 6.64 13.74
CA ARG A 31 10.97 6.30 12.96
C ARG A 31 10.96 7.11 11.67
N TRP A 32 11.33 6.48 10.57
CA TRP A 32 11.25 7.09 9.23
C TRP A 32 9.81 7.15 8.72
N ASP A 33 9.03 6.08 8.89
CA ASP A 33 7.63 6.02 8.46
C ASP A 33 6.71 6.31 9.64
N ARG A 34 6.48 7.60 9.91
CA ARG A 34 5.65 8.06 11.04
C ARG A 34 4.15 7.98 10.77
N TRP A 35 3.75 7.89 9.50
CA TRP A 35 2.36 7.96 9.10
C TRP A 35 1.75 6.57 8.90
N CYS A 36 0.59 6.39 9.51
CA CYS A 36 -0.31 5.29 9.25
C CYS A 36 -1.51 5.85 8.47
N MET A 37 -2.20 4.99 7.73
CA MET A 37 -3.46 5.40 7.11
C MET A 37 -4.52 5.59 8.19
N ASP A 38 -5.34 6.64 8.04
CA ASP A 38 -6.52 6.83 8.88
C ASP A 38 -7.46 5.61 8.76
N GLN A 39 -8.08 5.27 9.88
CA GLN A 39 -8.97 4.12 10.00
C GLN A 39 -10.39 4.59 10.31
N PHE A 40 -11.35 3.86 9.75
CA PHE A 40 -12.78 4.16 9.88
C PHE A 40 -13.53 2.86 10.16
N ASN A 41 -14.55 2.93 11.01
CA ASN A 41 -15.48 1.83 11.23
C ASN A 41 -16.48 1.76 10.07
N CYS A 42 -15.98 1.51 8.85
CA CYS A 42 -16.77 1.57 7.62
C CYS A 42 -17.37 0.23 7.21
N ASN A 43 -16.98 -0.88 7.85
CA ASN A 43 -17.37 -2.26 7.51
C ASN A 43 -17.27 -2.56 6.00
N GLY A 44 -16.34 -1.87 5.32
CA GLY A 44 -16.24 -1.87 3.88
C GLY A 44 -15.81 -3.23 3.36
N MET A 45 -16.63 -3.88 2.54
CA MET A 45 -16.36 -5.21 1.99
C MET A 45 -16.89 -5.35 0.57
N LEU A 46 -16.10 -6.00 -0.28
CA LEU A 46 -16.49 -6.51 -1.58
C LEU A 46 -16.38 -8.03 -1.57
N GLN A 47 -17.50 -8.71 -1.77
CA GLN A 47 -17.56 -10.15 -1.95
C GLN A 47 -17.89 -10.49 -3.40
N LEU A 48 -17.09 -11.38 -3.98
CA LEU A 48 -17.31 -11.97 -5.30
C LEU A 48 -17.63 -13.45 -5.11
N THR A 49 -18.75 -13.92 -5.64
CA THR A 49 -19.10 -15.34 -5.61
C THR A 49 -19.28 -15.84 -7.05
N ILE A 50 -18.50 -16.86 -7.41
CA ILE A 50 -18.55 -17.53 -8.71
C ILE A 50 -19.08 -18.94 -8.47
N HIS A 51 -20.17 -19.30 -9.14
CA HIS A 51 -20.74 -20.63 -9.06
C HIS A 51 -20.16 -21.51 -10.16
N ASP A 52 -19.73 -22.72 -9.84
CA ASP A 52 -19.12 -23.62 -10.81
C ASP A 52 -20.12 -24.07 -11.90
N SER A 53 -21.42 -24.00 -11.61
CA SER A 53 -22.48 -24.28 -12.59
C SER A 53 -22.68 -23.18 -13.63
N HIS A 54 -22.26 -21.94 -13.34
CA HIS A 54 -22.40 -20.77 -14.20
C HIS A 54 -21.18 -19.86 -14.04
N PRO A 55 -19.99 -20.28 -14.51
CA PRO A 55 -18.73 -19.56 -14.28
C PRO A 55 -18.67 -18.20 -15.00
N ASP A 56 -19.58 -17.97 -15.95
CA ASP A 56 -19.78 -16.71 -16.67
C ASP A 56 -20.57 -15.66 -15.84
N ILE A 57 -21.21 -16.08 -14.75
CA ILE A 57 -21.99 -15.20 -13.87
C ILE A 57 -21.25 -15.01 -12.55
N VAL A 58 -20.91 -13.75 -12.25
CA VAL A 58 -20.28 -13.34 -10.99
C VAL A 58 -21.31 -12.58 -10.15
N HIS A 59 -21.56 -13.06 -8.94
CA HIS A 59 -22.38 -12.35 -7.95
C HIS A 59 -21.50 -11.40 -7.15
N LEU A 60 -21.93 -10.14 -7.04
CA LEU A 60 -21.22 -9.07 -6.36
C LEU A 60 -22.04 -8.60 -5.16
N THR A 61 -21.43 -8.57 -3.98
CA THR A 61 -21.97 -7.90 -2.80
C THR A 61 -20.99 -6.83 -2.35
N LEU A 62 -21.43 -5.57 -2.34
CA LEU A 62 -20.66 -4.43 -1.85
C LEU A 62 -21.37 -3.84 -0.63
N ALA A 63 -20.65 -3.73 0.49
CA ALA A 63 -21.12 -3.07 1.71
C ALA A 63 -20.12 -1.99 2.12
N HIS A 64 -20.60 -0.81 2.53
CA HIS A 64 -19.80 0.28 3.08
C HIS A 64 -20.71 1.23 3.85
N ASP A 65 -20.54 1.28 5.17
CA ASP A 65 -21.48 1.94 6.08
C ASP A 65 -21.18 3.43 6.29
N VAL A 66 -19.89 3.81 6.17
CA VAL A 66 -19.43 5.17 6.52
C VAL A 66 -18.57 5.71 5.39
N HIS A 67 -19.08 6.72 4.69
CA HIS A 67 -18.27 7.47 3.72
C HIS A 67 -17.07 8.11 4.43
N HIS A 68 -15.87 7.76 4.01
CA HIS A 68 -14.63 8.30 4.55
C HIS A 68 -13.76 8.87 3.43
N ILE A 69 -12.76 9.67 3.82
CA ILE A 69 -11.80 10.25 2.88
C ILE A 69 -11.26 9.16 1.94
N PRO A 70 -11.29 9.38 0.62
CA PRO A 70 -10.75 8.42 -0.32
C PRO A 70 -9.28 8.14 0.00
N TYR A 71 -8.89 6.87 -0.07
CA TYR A 71 -7.49 6.51 -0.04
C TYR A 71 -6.75 7.24 -1.16
N CYS A 72 -5.82 8.13 -0.81
CA CYS A 72 -4.89 8.70 -1.76
C CYS A 72 -3.84 7.64 -2.09
N LYS A 73 -3.75 7.24 -3.36
CA LYS A 73 -2.68 6.37 -3.82
C LYS A 73 -1.36 7.14 -3.83
N ILE A 74 -0.71 7.13 -2.68
CA ILE A 74 0.63 7.64 -2.51
C ILE A 74 1.58 6.75 -3.32
N SER A 75 2.01 7.21 -4.49
CA SER A 75 3.00 6.55 -5.33
C SER A 75 4.24 7.43 -5.43
N LEU A 76 5.41 6.82 -5.66
CA LEU A 76 6.59 7.60 -6.01
C LEU A 76 6.32 8.39 -7.30
N THR A 77 6.60 9.69 -7.27
CA THR A 77 6.56 10.53 -8.46
C THR A 77 7.67 10.12 -9.42
N ASP A 78 7.52 10.42 -10.70
CA ASP A 78 8.53 10.04 -11.70
C ASP A 78 9.86 10.73 -11.44
N MET A 79 9.85 11.98 -10.97
CA MET A 79 11.05 12.69 -10.52
C MET A 79 11.79 11.93 -9.40
N VAL A 80 11.07 11.36 -8.43
CA VAL A 80 11.67 10.59 -7.35
C VAL A 80 12.19 9.25 -7.86
N LYS A 81 11.48 8.58 -8.77
CA LYS A 81 11.98 7.36 -9.42
C LYS A 81 13.26 7.63 -10.21
N ASP A 82 13.33 8.76 -10.92
CA ASP A 82 14.50 9.15 -11.69
C ASP A 82 15.68 9.50 -10.77
N LEU A 83 15.43 10.16 -9.63
CA LEU A 83 16.46 10.36 -8.61
C LEU A 83 17.01 9.02 -8.09
N ILE A 84 16.14 8.06 -7.77
CA ILE A 84 16.55 6.72 -7.30
C ILE A 84 17.36 6.00 -8.40
N ARG A 85 16.96 6.10 -9.67
CA ARG A 85 17.70 5.52 -10.81
C ARG A 85 19.08 6.14 -10.98
N ASN A 86 19.17 7.46 -10.92
CA ASN A 86 20.42 8.21 -11.06
C ASN A 86 21.38 7.92 -9.90
N ARG A 87 20.84 7.67 -8.70
CA ARG A 87 21.57 7.32 -7.48
C ARG A 87 21.56 5.81 -7.19
N LYS A 88 21.36 4.93 -8.17
CA LYS A 88 21.20 3.48 -7.91
C LYS A 88 22.37 2.83 -7.15
N ASN A 89 23.57 3.40 -7.27
CA ASN A 89 24.78 2.93 -6.59
C ASN A 89 24.94 3.47 -5.15
N SER A 90 24.14 4.46 -4.75
CA SER A 90 24.11 4.99 -3.39
C SER A 90 23.27 4.10 -2.48
N VAL A 91 23.49 4.22 -1.17
CA VAL A 91 22.65 3.51 -0.19
C VAL A 91 21.26 4.17 -0.13
N PRO A 92 20.16 3.38 -0.01
CA PRO A 92 18.79 3.91 0.03
C PRO A 92 18.57 5.05 1.04
N GLN A 93 19.28 4.99 2.17
CA GLN A 93 19.19 5.99 3.23
C GLN A 93 19.71 7.38 2.82
N GLU A 94 20.73 7.44 1.96
CA GLU A 94 21.25 8.70 1.42
C GLU A 94 20.25 9.30 0.42
N ILE A 95 19.68 8.46 -0.44
CA ILE A 95 18.65 8.85 -1.41
C ILE A 95 17.43 9.43 -0.67
N TRP A 96 17.01 8.79 0.42
CA TRP A 96 15.92 9.28 1.26
C TRP A 96 16.21 10.65 1.88
N LYS A 97 17.40 10.86 2.43
CA LYS A 97 17.80 12.17 2.99
C LYS A 97 17.77 13.26 1.92
N GLU A 98 18.25 12.97 0.72
CA GLU A 98 18.22 13.90 -0.41
C GLU A 98 16.79 14.26 -0.82
N ILE A 99 15.89 13.27 -0.87
CA ILE A 99 14.46 13.51 -1.12
C ILE A 99 13.84 14.40 -0.04
N MET A 100 14.14 14.15 1.24
CA MET A 100 13.62 14.96 2.36
C MET A 100 14.13 16.41 2.34
N GLN A 101 15.32 16.65 1.76
CA GLN A 101 15.92 17.98 1.63
C GLN A 101 15.44 18.72 0.38
N SER A 102 14.87 18.02 -0.59
CA SER A 102 14.27 18.63 -1.77
C SER A 102 12.92 19.26 -1.44
N GLU A 103 12.52 20.32 -2.17
CA GLU A 103 11.20 20.96 -2.02
C GLU A 103 10.02 20.03 -2.41
N VAL A 104 10.31 18.79 -2.80
CA VAL A 104 9.35 17.84 -3.35
C VAL A 104 8.33 17.37 -2.31
N GLY A 105 8.62 17.47 -1.01
CA GLY A 105 7.69 17.11 0.07
C GLY A 105 7.15 15.69 -0.07
N ALA A 106 7.72 14.70 0.62
CA ALA A 106 7.30 13.33 0.39
C ALA A 106 5.94 13.01 1.03
N GLU A 107 4.93 12.82 0.19
CA GLU A 107 3.70 12.11 0.58
C GLU A 107 3.93 10.60 0.69
N PHE A 108 5.08 10.08 0.22
CA PHE A 108 5.46 8.67 0.17
C PHE A 108 6.45 8.25 1.26
N THR A 109 6.58 6.94 1.44
CA THR A 109 7.32 6.32 2.55
C THR A 109 8.77 5.97 2.20
N HIS A 110 9.63 5.85 3.20
CA HIS A 110 11.00 5.34 3.03
C HIS A 110 10.98 3.92 2.47
N ALA A 111 10.01 3.10 2.91
CA ALA A 111 9.81 1.74 2.41
C ALA A 111 9.57 1.72 0.89
N GLN A 112 8.80 2.66 0.34
CA GLN A 112 8.58 2.75 -1.11
C GLN A 112 9.86 3.09 -1.87
N VAL A 113 10.68 4.01 -1.35
CA VAL A 113 11.99 4.35 -1.92
C VAL A 113 12.93 3.14 -1.90
N TYR A 114 12.97 2.42 -0.78
CA TYR A 114 13.76 1.18 -0.65
C TYR A 114 13.29 0.10 -1.64
N SER A 115 11.99 -0.15 -1.73
CA SER A 115 11.43 -1.15 -2.67
C SER A 115 11.77 -0.82 -4.13
N GLU A 116 11.67 0.45 -4.52
CA GLU A 116 12.03 0.89 -5.87
C GLU A 116 13.54 0.77 -6.13
N TRP A 117 14.38 1.12 -5.15
CA TRP A 117 15.84 0.92 -5.24
C TRP A 117 16.21 -0.55 -5.41
N VAL A 118 15.57 -1.45 -4.64
CA VAL A 118 15.75 -2.91 -4.79
C VAL A 118 15.33 -3.33 -6.19
N ARG A 119 14.17 -2.89 -6.67
CA ARG A 119 13.66 -3.21 -8.03
C ARG A 119 14.65 -2.80 -9.13
N ILE A 120 15.29 -1.64 -9.00
CA ILE A 120 16.28 -1.17 -9.96
C ILE A 120 17.57 -2.00 -9.91
N ASN A 121 17.98 -2.42 -8.71
CA ASN A 121 19.20 -3.18 -8.50
C ASN A 121 19.03 -4.71 -8.61
N GLN A 122 17.80 -5.22 -8.74
CA GLN A 122 17.51 -6.66 -8.84
C GLN A 122 18.27 -7.39 -9.95
N ASN A 123 18.64 -6.70 -11.04
CA ASN A 123 19.39 -7.28 -12.16
C ASN A 123 20.91 -7.02 -12.08
N SER A 124 21.39 -6.38 -11.00
CA SER A 124 22.81 -6.05 -10.81
C SER A 124 23.52 -6.97 -9.82
N TRP A 125 22.87 -8.06 -9.40
CA TRP A 125 23.35 -9.08 -8.46
C TRP A 125 23.23 -10.47 -9.07
#